data_AF-A0A947Z6E4-F1
#
_entry.id   AF-A0A947Z6E4-F1
#
_cell.length_a   1.000
_cell.length_b   1.000
_cell.length_c   1.000
_cell.angle_alpha   90.00
_cell.angle_beta   90.00
_cell.angle_gamma   90.00
#
_symmetry.space_group_name_H-M   'P 1'
#
loop_
_entity.id
_entity.type
_entity.pdbx_description
1 polymer ?
#
loop_
_entity_poly.entity_id
_entity_poly.type
_entity_poly.pdbx_seq_one_letter_code
_entity_poly.pdbx_strand_id
1 'polypeptide(L)'
;MKTIGALAIVPMVLFIIIYLVDFYWIGAKSGDVGVVKLFYRLSVEDSRQVLGGMGEVIAAILGIVITVASIIVQLAATRYTPRITEMFFKDRTNLIILAFFVVSAIFCLWVNFVIRGGLITGNFIPVLGAITTVLMLTISILMIAPYFLYVFEFLDPSNIVKGIKNQAVDKFSHIKDSSQVPAVQSNTILSVEQLADISMNAVEQKDKGLATGAVDSLLDLIREYLAVKKQIPEGFFRVSHKVKTNPDFISMHTEVLQDISKKRTWLEYKVLRQYQMLYNESLNKMRDIDYIIAIDTRYLGEEAIVHQDIEVLKLVIKFFNTFMRATLNARDVRTAYNILHQYRLLAEAVLRAGMDDQVLEIAGYFKYYGQLAFSMKISFITETVAYDLTSLCELAFSAGAPVGSDLLGVLLEVDKEAEGEQQENSLRGVRKAQIKMATYFLLLGDEEKAHLIYEDMKHEPRDRILSIKKELMSVESKDFWEVIDRGENFDYLNPERRSLLPRFFEKFPNL
;
A
#
# COMPACT_ATOMS: atom_id res chain seq x y z
N MET A 1 -21.57 13.10 -11.57
CA MET A 1 -22.08 14.49 -11.36
C MET A 1 -23.10 15.00 -12.39
N LYS A 2 -22.82 15.02 -13.71
CA LYS A 2 -23.72 15.63 -14.72
C LYS A 2 -25.15 15.06 -14.78
N THR A 3 -25.31 13.75 -14.55
CA THR A 3 -26.61 13.04 -14.60
C THR A 3 -27.50 13.28 -13.37
N ILE A 4 -26.94 13.65 -12.22
CA ILE A 4 -27.71 13.86 -10.97
C ILE A 4 -28.16 15.31 -10.80
N GLY A 5 -27.38 16.27 -11.31
CA GLY A 5 -27.87 17.64 -11.48
C GLY A 5 -29.17 17.66 -12.31
N ALA A 6 -29.27 16.79 -13.32
CA ALA A 6 -30.51 16.62 -14.09
C ALA A 6 -31.68 16.10 -13.23
N LEU A 7 -31.48 15.15 -12.31
CA LEU A 7 -32.52 14.64 -11.40
C LEU A 7 -33.07 15.70 -10.45
N ALA A 8 -32.25 16.68 -10.07
CA ALA A 8 -32.63 17.83 -9.26
C ALA A 8 -33.33 18.93 -10.07
N ILE A 9 -32.84 19.18 -11.28
CA ILE A 9 -33.34 20.21 -12.19
C ILE A 9 -34.67 19.79 -12.82
N VAL A 10 -34.88 18.50 -13.12
CA VAL A 10 -36.08 18.00 -13.78
C VAL A 10 -37.36 18.30 -12.99
N PRO A 11 -37.49 18.00 -11.69
CA PRO A 11 -38.68 18.35 -10.91
C PRO A 11 -38.92 19.86 -10.83
N MET A 12 -37.84 20.64 -10.72
CA MET A 12 -37.92 22.10 -10.62
C MET A 12 -38.39 22.72 -11.95
N VAL A 13 -37.84 22.24 -13.07
CA VAL A 13 -38.22 22.64 -14.43
C VAL A 13 -39.64 22.15 -14.74
N LEU A 14 -39.99 20.92 -14.38
CA LEU A 14 -41.34 20.38 -14.54
C LEU A 14 -42.35 21.21 -13.74
N PHE A 15 -42.04 21.57 -12.49
CA PHE A 15 -42.87 22.46 -11.67
C PHE A 15 -43.02 23.84 -12.32
N ILE A 16 -41.93 24.44 -12.78
CA ILE A 16 -41.97 25.75 -13.46
C ILE A 16 -42.81 25.67 -14.74
N ILE A 17 -42.65 24.62 -15.55
CA ILE A 17 -43.43 24.42 -16.78
C ILE A 17 -44.91 24.25 -16.45
N ILE A 18 -45.26 23.37 -15.52
CA ILE A 18 -46.65 23.15 -15.11
C ILE A 18 -47.24 24.43 -14.52
N TYR A 19 -46.49 25.15 -13.66
CA TYR A 19 -46.91 26.42 -13.10
C TYR A 19 -47.14 27.48 -14.19
N LEU A 20 -46.27 27.58 -15.19
CA LEU A 20 -46.44 28.50 -16.31
C LEU A 20 -47.65 28.13 -17.16
N VAL A 21 -47.88 26.83 -17.40
CA VAL A 21 -49.08 26.34 -18.09
C VAL A 21 -50.32 26.67 -17.27
N ASP A 22 -50.32 26.40 -15.97
CA ASP A 22 -51.43 26.75 -15.09
C ASP A 22 -51.66 28.26 -15.06
N PHE A 23 -50.62 29.08 -14.97
CA PHE A 23 -50.72 30.54 -14.94
C PHE A 23 -51.28 31.12 -16.24
N TYR A 24 -50.75 30.68 -17.39
CA TYR A 24 -51.11 31.26 -18.70
C TYR A 24 -52.34 30.62 -19.36
N TRP A 25 -52.59 29.32 -19.17
CA TRP A 25 -53.69 28.60 -19.83
C TRP A 25 -54.90 28.35 -18.93
N ILE A 26 -54.72 28.09 -17.64
CA ILE A 26 -55.82 27.69 -16.73
C ILE A 26 -56.27 28.85 -15.82
N GLY A 27 -55.31 29.60 -15.28
CA GLY A 27 -55.49 30.69 -14.31
C GLY A 27 -55.79 32.05 -14.93
N ALA A 28 -55.62 32.21 -16.24
CA ALA A 28 -55.90 33.45 -16.98
C ALA A 28 -57.38 33.90 -16.93
N LYS A 29 -58.31 33.08 -16.39
CA LYS A 29 -59.71 33.49 -16.14
C LYS A 29 -59.93 34.22 -14.81
N SER A 30 -58.96 34.21 -13.90
CA SER A 30 -59.06 34.81 -12.55
C SER A 30 -57.85 35.71 -12.32
N GLY A 31 -57.90 36.95 -12.82
CA GLY A 31 -56.75 37.82 -13.10
C GLY A 31 -55.87 38.34 -11.94
N ASP A 32 -55.45 37.52 -10.99
CA ASP A 32 -54.41 37.90 -10.01
C ASP A 32 -53.75 36.68 -9.33
N VAL A 33 -52.73 36.08 -9.97
CA VAL A 33 -52.17 34.76 -9.57
C VAL A 33 -50.64 34.75 -9.41
N GLY A 34 -50.08 35.66 -8.62
CA GLY A 34 -48.65 35.58 -8.25
C GLY A 34 -48.40 34.51 -7.16
N VAL A 35 -47.30 33.74 -7.24
CA VAL A 35 -46.89 32.72 -6.23
C VAL A 35 -46.94 33.27 -4.80
N VAL A 36 -46.48 34.52 -4.61
CA VAL A 36 -46.49 35.20 -3.31
C VAL A 36 -47.92 35.49 -2.84
N LYS A 37 -48.84 35.91 -3.74
CA LYS A 37 -50.25 36.15 -3.41
C LYS A 37 -51.04 34.86 -3.15
N LEU A 38 -50.60 33.71 -3.66
CA LEU A 38 -51.16 32.39 -3.35
C LEU A 38 -50.97 32.06 -1.86
N PHE A 39 -49.79 32.38 -1.30
CA PHE A 39 -49.53 32.26 0.14
C PHE A 39 -50.35 33.24 0.99
N TYR A 40 -50.71 34.41 0.45
CA TYR A 40 -51.59 35.38 1.13
C TYR A 40 -53.08 35.00 1.12
N ARG A 41 -53.51 34.05 0.25
CA ARG A 41 -54.91 33.59 0.16
C ARG A 41 -55.18 32.25 0.85
N LEU A 42 -54.14 31.55 1.31
CA LEU A 42 -54.30 30.30 2.07
C LEU A 42 -55.10 30.56 3.35
N SER A 43 -56.16 29.79 3.58
CA SER A 43 -56.87 29.86 4.85
C SER A 43 -55.96 29.38 5.98
N VAL A 44 -56.29 29.76 7.23
CA VAL A 44 -55.55 29.30 8.42
C VAL A 44 -55.56 27.77 8.51
N GLU A 45 -56.65 27.15 8.08
CA GLU A 45 -56.87 25.70 8.11
C GLU A 45 -56.04 24.98 7.04
N ASP A 46 -56.02 25.51 5.80
CA ASP A 46 -55.19 24.98 4.71
C ASP A 46 -53.70 25.11 5.04
N SER A 47 -53.30 26.25 5.61
CA SER A 47 -51.91 26.48 6.04
C SER A 47 -51.47 25.49 7.11
N ARG A 48 -52.36 25.16 8.06
CA ARG A 48 -52.12 24.15 9.11
C ARG A 48 -51.94 22.76 8.52
N GLN A 49 -52.79 22.38 7.57
CA GLN A 49 -52.74 21.06 6.96
C GLN A 49 -51.49 20.88 6.09
N VAL A 50 -51.17 21.87 5.26
CA VAL A 50 -50.01 21.82 4.35
C VAL A 50 -48.70 21.87 5.14
N LEU A 51 -48.53 22.81 6.07
CA LEU A 51 -47.30 22.95 6.85
C LEU A 51 -47.12 21.83 7.88
N GLY A 52 -48.22 21.28 8.40
CA GLY A 52 -48.20 20.10 9.26
C GLY A 52 -47.67 18.89 8.50
N GLY A 53 -48.22 18.60 7.32
CA GLY A 53 -47.73 17.53 6.45
C GLY A 53 -46.28 17.72 6.02
N MET A 54 -45.86 18.96 5.72
CA MET A 54 -44.45 19.26 5.41
C MET A 54 -43.52 18.96 6.57
N GLY A 55 -43.93 19.24 7.82
CA GLY A 55 -43.15 18.93 9.01
C GLY A 55 -42.92 17.44 9.20
N GLU A 56 -43.95 16.62 8.97
CA GLU A 56 -43.84 15.16 8.98
C GLU A 56 -42.88 14.66 7.89
N VAL A 57 -42.93 15.23 6.68
CA VAL A 57 -42.04 14.86 5.57
C VAL A 57 -40.59 15.23 5.87
N ILE A 58 -40.29 16.43 6.39
CA ILE A 58 -38.91 16.82 6.75
C ILE A 58 -38.37 15.90 7.85
N ALA A 59 -39.19 15.60 8.87
CA ALA A 59 -38.79 14.70 9.96
C ALA A 59 -38.53 13.27 9.44
N ALA A 60 -39.36 12.77 8.53
CA ALA A 60 -39.17 11.47 7.88
C ALA A 60 -37.90 11.44 7.04
N ILE A 61 -37.63 12.48 6.24
CA ILE A 61 -36.39 12.60 5.45
C ILE A 61 -35.16 12.62 6.36
N LEU A 62 -35.18 13.42 7.44
CA LEU A 62 -34.10 13.43 8.42
C LEU A 62 -33.85 12.03 8.99
N GLY A 63 -34.91 11.31 9.35
CA GLY A 63 -34.83 9.92 9.82
C GLY A 63 -34.17 9.00 8.79
N ILE A 64 -34.63 9.04 7.52
CA ILE A 64 -34.05 8.25 6.43
C ILE A 64 -32.57 8.58 6.22
N VAL A 65 -32.21 9.86 6.17
CA VAL A 65 -30.82 10.31 5.95
C VAL A 65 -29.91 9.82 7.07
N ILE A 66 -30.33 9.97 8.33
CA ILE A 66 -29.56 9.48 9.48
C ILE A 66 -29.44 7.96 9.45
N THR A 67 -30.54 7.23 9.24
CA THR A 67 -30.54 5.76 9.23
C THR A 67 -29.67 5.21 8.10
N VAL A 68 -29.84 5.70 6.87
CA VAL A 68 -29.04 5.24 5.73
C VAL A 68 -27.56 5.60 5.91
N ALA A 69 -27.24 6.84 6.31
CA ALA A 69 -25.86 7.22 6.57
C ALA A 69 -25.23 6.36 7.69
N SER A 70 -25.98 6.10 8.76
CA SER A 70 -25.52 5.26 9.87
C SER A 70 -25.28 3.82 9.44
N ILE A 71 -26.17 3.23 8.64
CA ILE A 71 -26.00 1.88 8.10
C ILE A 71 -24.76 1.80 7.21
N ILE A 72 -24.59 2.74 6.27
CA ILE A 72 -23.44 2.71 5.35
C ILE A 72 -22.12 2.90 6.13
N VAL A 73 -22.10 3.83 7.10
CA VAL A 73 -20.93 4.04 7.97
C VAL A 73 -20.64 2.80 8.82
N GLN A 74 -21.65 2.15 9.39
CA GLN A 74 -21.48 0.91 10.16
C GLN A 74 -20.93 -0.22 9.29
N LEU A 75 -21.50 -0.43 8.09
CA LEU A 75 -21.02 -1.45 7.15
C LEU A 75 -19.57 -1.18 6.75
N ALA A 76 -19.22 0.06 6.44
CA ALA A 76 -17.84 0.45 6.12
C ALA A 76 -16.91 0.32 7.33
N ALA A 77 -17.37 0.63 8.54
CA ALA A 77 -16.57 0.53 9.76
C ALA A 77 -16.28 -0.92 10.14
N THR A 78 -17.25 -1.82 9.98
CA THR A 78 -17.07 -3.26 10.15
C THR A 78 -16.22 -3.86 9.04
N ARG A 79 -16.34 -3.36 7.81
CA ARG A 79 -15.62 -3.89 6.65
C ARG A 79 -14.18 -3.38 6.55
N TYR A 80 -13.87 -2.15 6.91
CA TYR A 80 -12.54 -1.57 6.63
C TYR A 80 -11.82 -1.13 7.91
N THR A 81 -12.41 -0.22 8.68
CA THR A 81 -11.83 0.20 9.96
C THR A 81 -12.87 0.90 10.84
N PRO A 82 -12.95 0.60 12.16
CA PRO A 82 -13.86 1.26 13.08
C PRO A 82 -13.74 2.79 13.09
N ARG A 83 -12.56 3.32 12.74
CA ARG A 83 -12.24 4.74 12.74
C ARG A 83 -12.98 5.55 11.66
N ILE A 84 -13.55 4.89 10.65
CA ILE A 84 -14.43 5.53 9.66
C ILE A 84 -15.56 6.31 10.34
N THR A 85 -16.10 5.76 11.43
CA THR A 85 -17.15 6.41 12.22
C THR A 85 -16.68 7.77 12.75
N GLU A 86 -15.47 7.83 13.31
CA GLU A 86 -14.92 9.10 13.79
C GLU A 86 -14.63 10.09 12.65
N MET A 87 -14.11 9.59 11.53
CA MET A 87 -13.84 10.43 10.35
C MET A 87 -15.13 11.03 9.80
N PHE A 88 -16.21 10.24 9.76
CA PHE A 88 -17.53 10.70 9.32
C PHE A 88 -18.06 11.86 10.16
N PHE A 89 -17.96 11.77 11.50
CA PHE A 89 -18.41 12.85 12.40
C PHE A 89 -17.45 14.04 12.48
N LYS A 90 -16.18 13.89 12.11
CA LYS A 90 -15.21 15.00 12.03
C LYS A 90 -15.26 15.73 10.69
N ASP A 91 -15.85 15.12 9.67
CA ASP A 91 -15.95 15.71 8.34
C ASP A 91 -16.90 16.91 8.33
N ARG A 92 -16.42 18.04 7.79
CA ARG A 92 -17.15 19.30 7.80
C ARG A 92 -18.39 19.23 6.90
N THR A 93 -18.30 18.56 5.77
CA THR A 93 -19.42 18.45 4.81
C THR A 93 -20.56 17.64 5.43
N ASN A 94 -20.25 16.49 6.03
CA ASN A 94 -21.23 15.67 6.75
C ASN A 94 -21.91 16.48 7.87
N LEU A 95 -21.13 17.18 8.71
CA LEU A 95 -21.67 18.00 9.79
C LEU A 95 -22.58 19.13 9.29
N ILE A 96 -22.18 19.84 8.24
CA ILE A 96 -22.98 20.95 7.67
C ILE A 96 -24.31 20.42 7.12
N ILE A 97 -24.28 19.33 6.37
CA ILE A 97 -25.49 18.76 5.75
C ILE A 97 -26.43 18.20 6.82
N LEU A 98 -25.90 17.44 7.79
CA LEU A 98 -26.71 16.92 8.90
C LEU A 98 -27.30 18.06 9.75
N ALA A 99 -26.51 19.10 10.05
CA ALA A 99 -26.99 20.28 10.76
C ALA A 99 -28.10 20.98 9.98
N PHE A 100 -27.99 21.10 8.66
CA PHE A 100 -29.04 21.68 7.82
C PHE A 100 -30.36 20.92 7.93
N PHE A 101 -30.35 19.58 7.88
CA PHE A 101 -31.57 18.78 8.05
C PHE A 101 -32.17 18.94 9.45
N VAL A 102 -31.35 18.94 10.51
CA VAL A 102 -31.81 19.13 11.90
C VAL A 102 -32.41 20.53 12.08
N VAL A 103 -31.73 21.58 11.61
CA VAL A 103 -32.22 22.96 11.68
C VAL A 103 -33.52 23.11 10.90
N SER A 104 -33.63 22.52 9.72
CA SER A 104 -34.85 22.56 8.90
C SER A 104 -36.04 21.88 9.60
N ALA A 105 -35.80 20.73 10.24
CA ALA A 105 -36.81 20.01 11.01
C ALA A 105 -37.28 20.82 12.23
N ILE A 106 -36.35 21.36 13.01
CA ILE A 106 -36.66 22.19 14.18
C ILE A 106 -37.40 23.46 13.72
N PHE A 107 -36.91 24.15 12.70
CA PHE A 107 -37.56 25.36 12.18
C PHE A 107 -39.01 25.08 11.76
N CYS A 108 -39.25 23.98 11.05
CA CYS A 108 -40.61 23.57 10.67
C CYS A 108 -41.51 23.28 11.87
N LEU A 109 -40.99 22.63 12.92
CA LEU A 109 -41.74 22.40 14.17
C LEU A 109 -42.10 23.71 14.87
N TRP A 110 -41.19 24.67 14.91
CA TRP A 110 -41.45 25.99 15.51
C TRP A 110 -42.49 26.79 14.72
N VAL A 111 -42.40 26.80 13.38
CA VAL A 111 -43.42 27.44 12.53
C VAL A 111 -44.79 26.79 12.75
N ASN A 112 -44.85 25.47 12.82
CA ASN A 112 -46.08 24.74 13.14
C ASN A 112 -46.62 25.07 14.54
N PHE A 113 -45.74 25.21 15.54
CA PHE A 113 -46.13 25.59 16.89
C PHE A 113 -46.76 26.98 16.93
N VAL A 114 -46.18 27.97 16.23
CA VAL A 114 -46.74 29.34 16.15
C VAL A 114 -48.13 29.34 15.51
N ILE A 115 -48.33 28.56 14.44
CA ILE A 115 -49.61 28.47 13.74
C ILE A 115 -50.69 27.78 14.59
N ARG A 116 -50.31 26.78 15.40
CA ARG A 116 -51.21 26.14 16.37
C ARG A 116 -51.50 27.05 17.57
N GLY A 117 -50.50 27.79 18.06
CA GLY A 117 -50.60 28.72 19.19
C GLY A 117 -51.37 30.01 18.91
N GLY A 118 -51.64 30.35 17.65
CA GLY A 118 -52.44 31.50 17.22
C GLY A 118 -53.91 31.53 17.70
N LEU A 119 -54.35 30.57 18.50
CA LEU A 119 -55.63 30.60 19.21
C LEU A 119 -55.72 31.70 20.28
N ILE A 120 -54.59 32.28 20.74
CA ILE A 120 -54.58 33.22 21.88
C ILE A 120 -54.55 34.71 21.45
N THR A 121 -54.04 35.05 20.27
CA THR A 121 -53.79 36.47 19.87
C THR A 121 -54.32 36.87 18.48
N GLY A 122 -55.20 36.06 17.88
CA GLY A 122 -55.75 36.30 16.54
C GLY A 122 -55.03 35.48 15.47
N ASN A 123 -55.73 35.24 14.35
CA ASN A 123 -55.33 34.38 13.24
C ASN A 123 -54.04 34.87 12.52
N PHE A 124 -52.89 34.77 13.17
CA PHE A 124 -51.60 35.14 12.61
C PHE A 124 -50.99 33.96 11.83
N ILE A 125 -50.85 34.14 10.52
CA ILE A 125 -50.15 33.19 9.64
C ILE A 125 -48.75 33.75 9.36
N PRO A 126 -47.66 33.09 9.81
CA PRO A 126 -46.29 33.53 9.54
C PRO A 126 -45.90 33.19 8.09
N VAL A 127 -46.35 34.01 7.13
CA VAL A 127 -46.15 33.79 5.68
C VAL A 127 -44.67 33.60 5.34
N LEU A 128 -43.77 34.39 5.93
CA LEU A 128 -42.32 34.25 5.71
C LEU A 128 -41.78 32.92 6.25
N GLY A 129 -42.31 32.44 7.38
CA GLY A 129 -41.97 31.14 7.96
C GLY A 129 -42.46 29.99 7.08
N ALA A 130 -43.66 30.10 6.51
CA ALA A 130 -44.22 29.14 5.56
C ALA A 130 -43.37 29.04 4.28
N ILE A 131 -43.03 30.18 3.67
CA ILE A 131 -42.17 30.22 2.48
C ILE A 131 -40.79 29.62 2.79
N THR A 132 -40.18 30.00 3.92
CA THR A 132 -38.87 29.47 4.35
C THR A 132 -38.94 27.96 4.56
N THR A 133 -40.04 27.43 5.12
CA THR A 133 -40.26 26.00 5.32
C THR A 133 -40.35 25.25 4.00
N VAL A 134 -41.10 25.78 3.02
CA VAL A 134 -41.20 25.20 1.67
C VAL A 134 -39.85 25.19 0.97
N LEU A 135 -39.07 26.27 1.09
CA LEU A 135 -37.73 26.36 0.53
C LEU A 135 -36.78 25.35 1.19
N MET A 136 -36.77 25.27 2.52
CA MET A 136 -35.97 24.30 3.27
C MET A 136 -36.32 22.87 2.90
N LEU A 137 -37.61 22.52 2.81
CA LEU A 137 -38.06 21.19 2.37
C LEU A 137 -37.57 20.86 0.96
N THR A 138 -37.70 21.81 0.04
CA THR A 138 -37.27 21.63 -1.36
C THR A 138 -35.77 21.36 -1.42
N ILE A 139 -34.97 22.16 -0.72
CA ILE A 139 -33.51 21.96 -0.62
C ILE A 139 -33.18 20.64 0.06
N SER A 140 -33.87 20.27 1.14
CA SER A 140 -33.71 19.00 1.85
C SER A 140 -33.88 17.81 0.90
N ILE A 141 -34.95 17.78 0.10
CA ILE A 141 -35.19 16.71 -0.88
C ILE A 141 -34.08 16.70 -1.94
N LEU A 142 -33.69 17.88 -2.45
CA LEU A 142 -32.67 18.03 -3.48
C LEU A 142 -31.30 17.53 -3.02
N MET A 143 -30.98 17.74 -1.75
CA MET A 143 -29.69 17.43 -1.14
C MET A 143 -29.50 15.94 -0.85
N ILE A 144 -30.55 15.11 -0.82
CA ILE A 144 -30.45 13.67 -0.47
C ILE A 144 -29.53 12.93 -1.45
N ALA A 145 -29.82 13.03 -2.75
CA ALA A 145 -29.06 12.31 -3.78
C ALA A 145 -27.56 12.71 -3.80
N PRO A 146 -27.18 14.00 -3.87
CA PRO A 146 -25.77 14.39 -3.83
C PRO A 146 -25.11 14.04 -2.50
N TYR A 147 -25.84 14.09 -1.37
CA TYR A 147 -25.30 13.69 -0.08
C TYR A 147 -24.96 12.19 -0.03
N PHE A 148 -25.85 11.30 -0.48
CA PHE A 148 -25.52 9.88 -0.48
C PHE A 148 -24.35 9.54 -1.40
N LEU A 149 -24.24 10.19 -2.56
CA LEU A 149 -23.08 10.01 -3.42
C LEU A 149 -21.80 10.51 -2.76
N TYR A 150 -21.85 11.66 -2.08
CA TYR A 150 -20.74 12.14 -1.28
C TYR A 150 -20.35 11.13 -0.20
N VAL A 151 -21.32 10.57 0.52
CA VAL A 151 -21.05 9.54 1.55
C VAL A 151 -20.45 8.28 0.92
N PHE A 152 -20.92 7.83 -0.24
CA PHE A 152 -20.32 6.67 -0.93
C PHE A 152 -18.88 6.94 -1.40
N GLU A 153 -18.61 8.11 -1.98
CA GLU A 153 -17.26 8.49 -2.41
C GLU A 153 -16.32 8.71 -1.20
N PHE A 154 -16.84 9.28 -0.10
CA PHE A 154 -16.12 9.45 1.15
C PHE A 154 -15.74 8.10 1.79
N LEU A 155 -16.63 7.10 1.68
CA LEU A 155 -16.43 5.76 2.21
C LEU A 155 -15.70 4.82 1.24
N ASP A 156 -15.34 5.29 0.04
CA ASP A 156 -14.46 4.54 -0.85
C ASP A 156 -13.12 4.34 -0.13
N PRO A 157 -12.70 3.08 0.08
CA PRO A 157 -11.53 2.81 0.89
C PRO A 157 -10.25 3.36 0.27
N SER A 158 -10.20 3.53 -1.06
CA SER A 158 -9.07 4.17 -1.76
C SER A 158 -8.94 5.65 -1.37
N ASN A 159 -10.06 6.35 -1.20
CA ASN A 159 -10.08 7.76 -0.79
C ASN A 159 -9.71 7.92 0.68
N ILE A 160 -10.17 6.99 1.53
CA ILE A 160 -9.81 6.96 2.96
C ILE A 160 -8.30 6.80 3.12
N VAL A 161 -7.72 5.80 2.45
CA VAL A 161 -6.28 5.51 2.46
C VAL A 161 -5.47 6.73 2.00
N LYS A 162 -5.84 7.34 0.86
CA LYS A 162 -5.18 8.57 0.37
C LYS A 162 -5.33 9.74 1.35
N GLY A 163 -6.50 9.90 1.97
CA GLY A 163 -6.76 10.96 2.95
C GLY A 163 -5.87 10.84 4.19
N ILE A 164 -5.73 9.62 4.73
CA ILE A 164 -4.87 9.34 5.88
C ILE A 164 -3.40 9.64 5.55
N LYS A 165 -2.94 9.20 4.37
CA LYS A 165 -1.58 9.48 3.87
C LYS A 165 -1.33 10.99 3.79
N ASN A 166 -2.15 11.70 3.02
CA ASN A 166 -1.98 13.13 2.77
C ASN A 166 -2.01 13.95 4.07
N GLN A 167 -2.87 13.56 5.02
CA GLN A 167 -2.92 14.21 6.33
C GLN A 167 -1.63 14.02 7.14
N ALA A 168 -0.97 12.86 7.04
CA ALA A 168 0.31 12.62 7.69
C ALA A 168 1.42 13.47 7.06
N VAL A 169 1.49 13.46 5.72
CA VAL A 169 2.47 14.24 4.93
C VAL A 169 2.38 15.72 5.25
N ASP A 170 1.16 16.29 5.20
CA ASP A 170 0.95 17.71 5.45
C ASP A 170 1.45 18.14 6.84
N LYS A 171 1.24 17.29 7.86
CA LYS A 171 1.66 17.58 9.23
C LYS A 171 3.17 17.57 9.44
N PHE A 172 3.90 16.61 8.86
CA PHE A 172 5.36 16.56 9.04
C PHE A 172 6.11 17.50 8.09
N SER A 173 5.53 17.87 6.94
CA SER A 173 6.11 18.84 6.01
C SER A 173 6.00 20.29 6.49
N HIS A 174 4.99 20.62 7.30
CA HIS A 174 4.74 21.99 7.78
C HIS A 174 5.02 22.21 9.28
N ILE A 175 6.01 21.52 9.85
CA ILE A 175 6.41 21.75 11.25
C ILE A 175 7.08 23.13 11.35
N LYS A 176 6.37 24.10 11.95
CA LYS A 176 6.87 25.48 12.12
C LYS A 176 7.53 25.70 13.48
N ASP A 177 7.10 24.95 14.50
CA ASP A 177 7.54 25.11 15.88
C ASP A 177 7.86 23.74 16.49
N SER A 178 9.00 23.68 17.20
CA SER A 178 9.42 22.51 17.99
C SER A 178 8.36 22.06 19.01
N SER A 179 7.50 22.97 19.48
CA SER A 179 6.37 22.62 20.36
C SER A 179 5.35 21.68 19.70
N GLN A 180 5.25 21.69 18.37
CA GLN A 180 4.31 20.86 17.60
C GLN A 180 4.80 19.42 17.43
N VAL A 181 6.11 19.18 17.55
CA VAL A 181 6.76 17.90 17.26
C VAL A 181 6.09 16.70 17.94
N PRO A 182 5.78 16.71 19.26
CA PRO A 182 5.16 15.55 19.91
C PRO A 182 3.77 15.24 19.35
N ALA A 183 3.01 16.27 18.97
CA ALA A 183 1.70 16.11 18.35
C ALA A 183 1.84 15.54 16.94
N VAL A 184 2.79 16.03 16.15
CA VAL A 184 3.06 15.54 14.79
C VAL A 184 3.52 14.09 14.82
N GLN A 185 4.50 13.73 15.66
CA GLN A 185 4.93 12.33 15.84
C GLN A 185 3.76 11.40 16.18
N SER A 186 2.89 11.80 17.11
CA SER A 186 1.73 11.00 17.51
C SER A 186 0.76 10.81 16.34
N ASN A 187 0.49 11.87 15.57
CA ASN A 187 -0.37 11.81 14.41
C ASN A 187 0.23 10.92 13.31
N THR A 188 1.53 11.04 13.03
CA THR A 188 2.20 10.22 12.03
C THR A 188 2.16 8.74 12.39
N ILE A 189 2.42 8.38 13.66
CA ILE A 189 2.28 7.00 14.15
C ILE A 189 0.85 6.50 13.92
N LEU A 190 -0.15 7.28 14.31
CA LEU A 190 -1.55 6.89 14.14
C LEU A 190 -1.91 6.71 12.67
N SER A 191 -1.43 7.55 11.76
CA SER A 191 -1.68 7.41 10.32
C SER A 191 -1.03 6.14 9.76
N VAL A 192 0.21 5.84 10.16
CA VAL A 192 0.90 4.61 9.74
C VAL A 192 0.17 3.36 10.25
N GLU A 193 -0.29 3.37 11.51
CA GLU A 193 -1.10 2.28 12.07
C GLU A 193 -2.44 2.13 11.36
N GLN A 194 -3.12 3.23 11.02
CA GLN A 194 -4.39 3.16 10.29
C GLN A 194 -4.23 2.52 8.91
N LEU A 195 -3.19 2.90 8.17
CA LEU A 195 -2.92 2.32 6.86
C LEU A 195 -2.61 0.82 6.98
N ALA A 196 -1.82 0.43 7.99
CA ALA A 196 -1.53 -0.96 8.28
C ALA A 196 -2.77 -1.76 8.69
N ASP A 197 -3.62 -1.22 9.58
CA ASP A 197 -4.87 -1.85 10.02
C ASP A 197 -5.84 -2.06 8.86
N ILE A 198 -5.98 -1.07 7.96
CA ILE A 198 -6.80 -1.20 6.75
C ILE A 198 -6.26 -2.33 5.88
N SER A 199 -4.94 -2.41 5.69
CA SER A 199 -4.32 -3.49 4.94
C SER A 199 -4.55 -4.86 5.59
N MET A 200 -4.43 -4.95 6.91
CA MET A 200 -4.65 -6.18 7.68
C MET A 200 -6.08 -6.68 7.51
N ASN A 201 -7.07 -5.81 7.70
CA ASN A 201 -8.48 -6.15 7.53
C ASN A 201 -8.80 -6.53 6.07
N ALA A 202 -8.16 -5.87 5.10
CA ALA A 202 -8.31 -6.21 3.69
C ALA A 202 -7.74 -7.61 3.38
N VAL A 203 -6.61 -7.99 4.00
CA VAL A 203 -6.05 -9.36 3.89
C VAL A 203 -6.99 -10.39 4.49
N GLU A 204 -7.55 -10.13 5.69
CA GLU A 204 -8.54 -11.03 6.31
C GLU A 204 -9.78 -11.23 5.44
N GLN A 205 -10.21 -10.18 4.74
CA GLN A 205 -11.34 -10.23 3.80
C GLN A 205 -10.97 -10.67 2.39
N LYS A 206 -9.69 -10.97 2.13
CA LYS A 206 -9.16 -11.34 0.81
C LYS A 206 -9.39 -10.28 -0.27
N ASP A 207 -9.49 -9.01 0.12
CA ASP A 207 -9.58 -7.88 -0.80
C ASP A 207 -8.16 -7.44 -1.23
N LYS A 208 -7.67 -8.08 -2.30
CA LYS A 208 -6.32 -7.82 -2.83
C LYS A 208 -6.13 -6.36 -3.25
N GLY A 209 -7.15 -5.75 -3.85
CA GLY A 209 -7.06 -4.38 -4.36
C GLY A 209 -6.86 -3.37 -3.22
N LEU A 210 -7.68 -3.50 -2.17
CA LEU A 210 -7.55 -2.63 -1.01
C LEU A 210 -6.26 -2.86 -0.22
N ALA A 211 -5.89 -4.12 0.02
CA ALA A 211 -4.65 -4.46 0.72
C ALA A 211 -3.44 -3.86 0.00
N THR A 212 -3.34 -4.06 -1.32
CA THR A 212 -2.27 -3.48 -2.16
C THR A 212 -2.25 -1.96 -2.05
N GLY A 213 -3.40 -1.29 -2.24
CA GLY A 213 -3.46 0.18 -2.18
C GLY A 213 -3.07 0.77 -0.82
N ALA A 214 -3.34 0.05 0.29
CA ALA A 214 -2.94 0.45 1.62
C ALA A 214 -1.44 0.25 1.88
N VAL A 215 -0.85 -0.86 1.40
CA VAL A 215 0.60 -1.12 1.45
C VAL A 215 1.37 -0.09 0.61
N ASP A 216 0.93 0.17 -0.61
CA ASP A 216 1.52 1.19 -1.50
C ASP A 216 1.47 2.58 -0.86
N SER A 217 0.38 2.89 -0.14
CA SER A 217 0.24 4.19 0.54
C SER A 217 1.18 4.37 1.71
N LEU A 218 1.62 3.28 2.36
CA LEU A 218 2.71 3.33 3.34
C LEU A 218 4.05 3.66 2.67
N LEU A 219 4.31 3.09 1.48
CA LEU A 219 5.49 3.40 0.68
C LEU A 219 5.49 4.87 0.24
N ASP A 220 4.37 5.35 -0.29
CA ASP A 220 4.23 6.75 -0.71
C ASP A 220 4.44 7.71 0.47
N LEU A 221 3.89 7.39 1.65
CA LEU A 221 4.10 8.19 2.86
C LEU A 221 5.59 8.30 3.19
N ILE A 222 6.31 7.18 3.18
CA ILE A 222 7.72 7.18 3.58
C ILE A 222 8.61 7.83 2.50
N ARG A 223 8.26 7.70 1.22
CA ARG A 223 8.92 8.42 0.11
C ARG A 223 8.80 9.93 0.26
N GLU A 224 7.58 10.42 0.49
CA GLU A 224 7.33 11.85 0.71
C GLU A 224 8.05 12.36 1.97
N TYR A 225 8.15 11.52 3.01
CA TYR A 225 8.96 11.82 4.19
C TYR A 225 10.46 11.90 3.89
N LEU A 226 11.05 10.94 3.16
CA LEU A 226 12.48 10.97 2.81
C LEU A 226 12.86 12.23 2.04
N ALA A 227 11.98 12.69 1.14
CA ALA A 227 12.18 13.92 0.37
C ALA A 227 12.30 15.17 1.25
N VAL A 228 11.55 15.25 2.36
CA VAL A 228 11.56 16.39 3.29
C VAL A 228 12.36 16.15 4.57
N LYS A 229 12.90 14.94 4.77
CA LYS A 229 13.59 14.52 6.00
C LYS A 229 14.69 15.48 6.44
N LYS A 230 15.45 16.05 5.50
CA LYS A 230 16.53 17.02 5.81
C LYS A 230 16.02 18.38 6.32
N GLN A 231 14.75 18.72 6.06
CA GLN A 231 14.10 19.99 6.42
C GLN A 231 13.36 19.90 7.76
N ILE A 232 13.08 18.68 8.24
CA ILE A 232 12.36 18.44 9.48
C ILE A 232 13.24 18.80 10.71
N PRO A 233 12.69 19.47 11.75
CA PRO A 233 13.43 19.83 12.95
C PRO A 233 14.03 18.62 13.70
N GLU A 234 15.22 18.79 14.30
CA GLU A 234 15.94 17.71 14.98
C GLU A 234 15.12 17.01 16.07
N GLY A 235 14.26 17.78 16.77
CA GLY A 235 13.38 17.24 17.81
C GLY A 235 12.46 16.11 17.32
N PHE A 236 12.10 16.09 16.03
CA PHE A 236 11.25 15.05 15.45
C PHE A 236 11.94 13.69 15.40
N PHE A 237 13.26 13.64 15.29
CA PHE A 237 13.98 12.36 15.21
C PHE A 237 14.24 11.73 16.58
N ARG A 238 14.05 12.48 17.66
CA ARG A 238 14.18 11.96 19.02
C ARG A 238 12.96 11.11 19.34
N VAL A 239 13.18 9.87 19.77
CA VAL A 239 12.13 8.98 20.25
C VAL A 239 11.52 9.59 21.51
N SER A 240 10.38 10.28 21.36
CA SER A 240 9.69 10.91 22.48
C SER A 240 9.01 9.87 23.36
N HIS A 241 8.55 10.28 24.55
CA HIS A 241 7.81 9.39 25.46
C HIS A 241 6.63 8.72 24.74
N LYS A 242 5.92 9.44 23.87
CA LYS A 242 4.76 8.89 23.14
C LYS A 242 5.17 7.84 22.10
N VAL A 243 6.30 8.02 21.43
CA VAL A 243 6.86 7.00 20.53
C VAL A 243 7.30 5.78 21.34
N LYS A 244 7.98 5.99 22.47
CA LYS A 244 8.47 4.91 23.35
C LYS A 244 7.33 4.06 23.95
N THR A 245 6.16 4.65 24.24
CA THR A 245 5.00 3.90 24.75
C THR A 245 4.25 3.11 23.69
N ASN A 246 4.57 3.28 22.41
CA ASN A 246 3.95 2.53 21.34
C ASN A 246 4.40 1.05 21.40
N PRO A 247 3.50 0.07 21.11
CA PRO A 247 3.83 -1.36 21.17
C PRO A 247 5.06 -1.77 20.35
N ASP A 248 5.34 -1.06 19.25
CA ASP A 248 6.51 -1.36 18.40
C ASP A 248 7.85 -0.96 19.02
N PHE A 249 7.86 -0.09 20.03
CA PHE A 249 9.07 0.44 20.65
C PHE A 249 9.19 0.13 22.14
N ILE A 250 8.07 -0.19 22.82
CA ILE A 250 8.03 -0.35 24.28
C ILE A 250 8.90 -1.49 24.80
N SER A 251 9.07 -2.55 24.00
CA SER A 251 9.87 -3.72 24.34
C SER A 251 11.37 -3.55 24.03
N MET A 252 11.78 -2.44 23.42
CA MET A 252 13.17 -2.22 23.04
C MET A 252 14.01 -1.74 24.21
N HIS A 253 15.27 -2.21 24.25
CA HIS A 253 16.28 -1.66 25.14
C HIS A 253 16.52 -0.17 24.84
N THR A 254 16.79 0.61 25.89
CA THR A 254 16.98 2.06 25.79
C THR A 254 18.11 2.44 24.84
N GLU A 255 19.20 1.66 24.77
CA GLU A 255 20.32 1.88 23.85
C GLU A 255 19.87 1.78 22.38
N VAL A 256 19.01 0.83 22.04
CA VAL A 256 18.44 0.68 20.68
C VAL A 256 17.60 1.91 20.32
N LEU A 257 16.81 2.44 21.25
CA LEU A 257 16.02 3.65 21.03
C LEU A 257 16.89 4.90 20.83
N GLN A 258 18.02 4.97 21.55
CA GLN A 258 19.01 6.03 21.38
C GLN A 258 19.70 5.93 20.01
N ASP A 259 20.06 4.73 19.58
CA ASP A 259 20.63 4.49 18.26
C ASP A 259 19.67 4.86 17.14
N ILE A 260 18.40 4.46 17.25
CA ILE A 260 17.34 4.85 16.29
C ILE A 260 17.21 6.38 16.22
N SER A 261 17.26 7.05 17.38
CA SER A 261 17.20 8.52 17.44
C SER A 261 18.41 9.17 16.78
N LYS A 262 19.62 8.65 17.05
CA LYS A 262 20.89 9.13 16.50
C LYS A 262 20.94 8.96 14.99
N LYS A 263 20.46 7.80 14.50
CA LYS A 263 20.41 7.44 13.08
C LYS A 263 19.25 8.12 12.33
N ARG A 264 18.31 8.74 13.07
CA ARG A 264 17.13 9.42 12.50
C ARG A 264 16.26 8.47 11.66
N THR A 265 16.08 7.23 12.11
CA THR A 265 15.40 6.15 11.35
C THR A 265 14.11 5.63 12.01
N TRP A 266 13.56 6.34 13.00
CA TRP A 266 12.43 5.81 13.77
C TRP A 266 11.16 5.63 12.95
N LEU A 267 10.89 6.51 11.97
CA LEU A 267 9.69 6.45 11.16
C LEU A 267 9.79 5.34 10.10
N GLU A 268 10.95 5.22 9.45
CA GLU A 268 11.29 4.12 8.55
C GLU A 268 11.17 2.78 9.28
N TYR A 269 11.70 2.71 10.51
CA TYR A 269 11.55 1.55 11.37
C TYR A 269 10.09 1.23 11.64
N LYS A 270 9.27 2.22 11.99
CA LYS A 270 7.83 2.03 12.25
C LYS A 270 7.11 1.48 11.01
N VAL A 271 7.34 2.04 9.83
CA VAL A 271 6.73 1.57 8.57
C VAL A 271 7.17 0.14 8.25
N LEU A 272 8.48 -0.14 8.29
CA LEU A 272 9.00 -1.49 8.04
C LEU A 272 8.51 -2.51 9.08
N ARG A 273 8.27 -2.09 10.32
CA ARG A 273 7.66 -2.93 11.35
C ARG A 273 6.20 -3.25 11.05
N GLN A 274 5.42 -2.30 10.51
CA GLN A 274 4.08 -2.58 10.01
C GLN A 274 4.10 -3.57 8.85
N TYR A 275 5.02 -3.39 7.90
CA TYR A 275 5.27 -4.36 6.83
C TYR A 275 5.60 -5.74 7.38
N GLN A 276 6.46 -5.86 8.40
CA GLN A 276 6.76 -7.15 9.02
C GLN A 276 5.53 -7.81 9.65
N MET A 277 4.67 -7.06 10.34
CA MET A 277 3.46 -7.62 10.93
C MET A 277 2.50 -8.12 9.85
N LEU A 278 2.26 -7.30 8.82
CA LEU A 278 1.41 -7.65 7.70
C LEU A 278 1.97 -8.85 6.93
N TYR A 279 3.28 -8.85 6.65
CA TYR A 279 4.00 -9.94 5.98
C TYR A 279 3.79 -11.27 6.70
N ASN A 280 3.96 -11.30 8.02
CA ASN A 280 3.76 -12.53 8.78
C ASN A 280 2.30 -13.01 8.76
N GLU A 281 1.34 -12.09 8.68
CA GLU A 281 -0.08 -12.43 8.57
C GLU A 281 -0.45 -12.95 7.18
N SER A 282 0.10 -12.36 6.12
CA SER A 282 -0.13 -12.80 4.74
C SER A 282 0.62 -14.07 4.35
N LEU A 283 1.71 -14.40 5.05
CA LEU A 283 2.53 -15.57 4.75
C LEU A 283 1.70 -16.86 4.71
N ASN A 284 1.86 -17.65 3.64
CA ASN A 284 1.06 -18.84 3.32
C ASN A 284 -0.47 -18.62 3.15
N LYS A 285 -1.01 -17.41 3.34
CA LYS A 285 -2.43 -17.09 3.17
C LYS A 285 -2.69 -16.28 1.90
N MET A 286 -1.89 -15.25 1.65
CA MET A 286 -2.09 -14.26 0.59
C MET A 286 -0.74 -13.73 0.08
N ARG A 287 0.04 -14.62 -0.55
CA ARG A 287 1.43 -14.39 -0.99
C ARG A 287 1.64 -13.14 -1.85
N ASP A 288 0.62 -12.72 -2.58
CA ASP A 288 0.69 -11.49 -3.38
C ASP A 288 1.06 -10.27 -2.54
N ILE A 289 0.59 -10.20 -1.29
CA ILE A 289 0.89 -9.11 -0.36
C ILE A 289 2.34 -9.20 0.12
N ASP A 290 2.85 -10.40 0.39
CA ASP A 290 4.27 -10.62 0.69
C ASP A 290 5.17 -10.11 -0.46
N TYR A 291 4.72 -10.30 -1.71
CA TYR A 291 5.45 -9.85 -2.89
C TYR A 291 5.45 -8.33 -2.99
N ILE A 292 4.31 -7.68 -2.77
CA ILE A 292 4.20 -6.22 -2.76
C ILE A 292 5.06 -5.64 -1.64
N ILE A 293 5.02 -6.20 -0.43
CA ILE A 293 5.88 -5.76 0.68
C ILE A 293 7.37 -5.84 0.31
N ALA A 294 7.79 -6.93 -0.35
CA ALA A 294 9.18 -7.06 -0.80
C ALA A 294 9.54 -6.03 -1.89
N ILE A 295 8.63 -5.76 -2.83
CA ILE A 295 8.78 -4.72 -3.87
C ILE A 295 8.91 -3.33 -3.24
N ASP A 296 8.02 -2.99 -2.31
CA ASP A 296 7.99 -1.70 -1.64
C ASP A 296 9.20 -1.50 -0.73
N THR A 297 9.65 -2.57 -0.07
CA THR A 297 10.86 -2.54 0.74
C THR A 297 12.10 -2.32 -0.13
N ARG A 298 12.18 -2.93 -1.33
CA ARG A 298 13.22 -2.62 -2.32
C ARG A 298 13.15 -1.16 -2.74
N TYR A 299 11.97 -0.66 -3.09
CA TYR A 299 11.78 0.72 -3.51
C TYR A 299 12.20 1.72 -2.42
N LEU A 300 11.90 1.45 -1.15
CA LEU A 300 12.42 2.24 -0.03
C LEU A 300 13.96 2.22 0.03
N GLY A 301 14.59 1.08 -0.25
CA GLY A 301 16.04 0.97 -0.35
C GLY A 301 16.64 1.77 -1.51
N GLU A 302 16.01 1.72 -2.68
CA GLU A 302 16.41 2.53 -3.85
C GLU A 302 16.30 4.03 -3.57
N GLU A 303 15.24 4.47 -2.91
CA GLU A 303 15.07 5.87 -2.49
C GLU A 303 16.13 6.29 -1.45
N ALA A 304 16.48 5.39 -0.53
CA ALA A 304 17.56 5.63 0.42
C ALA A 304 18.91 5.82 -0.29
N ILE A 305 19.18 5.07 -1.36
CA ILE A 305 20.38 5.25 -2.21
C ILE A 305 20.35 6.63 -2.87
N VAL A 306 19.22 7.02 -3.48
CA VAL A 306 19.05 8.35 -4.12
C VAL A 306 19.32 9.50 -3.14
N HIS A 307 18.86 9.36 -1.90
CA HIS A 307 19.04 10.36 -0.85
C HIS A 307 20.38 10.26 -0.09
N GLN A 308 21.22 9.26 -0.42
CA GLN A 308 22.48 8.91 0.27
C GLN A 308 22.30 8.62 1.77
N ASP A 309 21.17 8.01 2.14
CA ASP A 309 20.86 7.64 3.52
C ASP A 309 21.23 6.18 3.81
N ILE A 310 22.51 5.97 4.16
CA ILE A 310 23.08 4.65 4.43
C ILE A 310 22.38 3.96 5.62
N GLU A 311 21.93 4.71 6.62
CA GLU A 311 21.31 4.11 7.80
C GLU A 311 19.90 3.59 7.49
N VAL A 312 19.18 4.22 6.56
CA VAL A 312 17.91 3.67 6.03
C VAL A 312 18.18 2.44 5.15
N LEU A 313 19.21 2.46 4.30
CA LEU A 313 19.57 1.29 3.48
C LEU A 313 19.91 0.06 4.35
N LYS A 314 20.73 0.24 5.39
CA LYS A 314 21.04 -0.83 6.35
C LYS A 314 19.79 -1.36 7.05
N LEU A 315 18.83 -0.47 7.33
CA LEU A 315 17.56 -0.87 7.92
C LEU A 315 16.72 -1.72 6.95
N VAL A 316 16.65 -1.32 5.68
CA VAL A 316 15.99 -2.07 4.60
C VAL A 316 16.60 -3.47 4.44
N ILE A 317 17.93 -3.58 4.38
CA ILE A 317 18.67 -4.86 4.35
C ILE A 317 18.28 -5.75 5.53
N LYS A 318 18.23 -5.18 6.74
CA LYS A 318 17.82 -5.91 7.96
C LYS A 318 16.39 -6.43 7.89
N PHE A 319 15.46 -5.69 7.29
CA PHE A 319 14.08 -6.15 7.11
C PHE A 319 13.93 -7.19 6.00
N PHE A 320 14.68 -7.09 4.89
CA PHE A 320 14.79 -8.18 3.91
C PHE A 320 15.22 -9.50 4.57
N ASN A 321 16.26 -9.45 5.40
CA ASN A 321 16.72 -10.61 6.18
C ASN A 321 15.63 -11.13 7.14
N THR A 322 14.84 -10.23 7.72
CA THR A 322 13.72 -10.59 8.59
C THR A 322 12.63 -11.34 7.81
N PHE A 323 12.26 -10.87 6.62
CA PHE A 323 11.29 -11.54 5.75
C PHE A 323 11.82 -12.89 5.25
N MET A 324 13.08 -12.96 4.83
CA MET A 324 13.73 -14.21 4.41
C MET A 324 13.70 -15.26 5.52
N ARG A 325 14.05 -14.88 6.75
CA ARG A 325 14.01 -15.78 7.91
C ARG A 325 12.60 -16.28 8.20
N ALA A 326 11.61 -15.39 8.20
CA ALA A 326 10.21 -15.77 8.42
C ALA A 326 9.72 -16.75 7.35
N THR A 327 10.06 -16.49 6.08
CA THR A 327 9.61 -17.28 4.92
C THR A 327 10.22 -18.68 4.90
N LEU A 328 11.52 -18.79 5.18
CA LEU A 328 12.18 -20.09 5.30
C LEU A 328 11.62 -20.91 6.46
N ASN A 329 11.41 -20.28 7.63
CA ASN A 329 10.79 -20.94 8.78
C ASN A 329 9.38 -21.47 8.44
N ALA A 330 8.62 -20.72 7.65
CA ALA A 330 7.31 -21.12 7.14
C ALA A 330 7.36 -22.12 5.97
N ARG A 331 8.56 -22.46 5.48
CA ARG A 331 8.82 -23.34 4.33
C ARG A 331 8.09 -22.91 3.05
N ASP A 332 7.83 -21.62 2.87
CA ASP A 332 7.15 -21.11 1.67
C ASP A 332 8.15 -20.84 0.54
N VAL A 333 8.36 -21.86 -0.29
CA VAL A 333 9.33 -21.83 -1.41
C VAL A 333 9.02 -20.74 -2.42
N ARG A 334 7.74 -20.54 -2.77
CA ARG A 334 7.34 -19.57 -3.80
C ARG A 334 7.59 -18.14 -3.32
N THR A 335 7.32 -17.89 -2.04
CA THR A 335 7.55 -16.57 -1.45
C THR A 335 9.04 -16.31 -1.25
N ALA A 336 9.82 -17.31 -0.83
CA ALA A 336 11.28 -17.17 -0.73
C ALA A 336 11.90 -16.86 -2.11
N TYR A 337 11.44 -17.55 -3.14
CA TYR A 337 11.80 -17.25 -4.53
C TYR A 337 11.48 -15.80 -4.88
N ASN A 338 10.31 -15.25 -4.58
CA ASN A 338 10.03 -13.85 -4.95
C ASN A 338 10.79 -12.81 -4.10
N ILE A 339 11.02 -13.04 -2.80
CA ILE A 339 11.81 -12.12 -1.98
C ILE A 339 13.25 -12.06 -2.46
N LEU A 340 13.87 -13.21 -2.73
CA LEU A 340 15.26 -13.27 -3.23
C LEU A 340 15.41 -12.45 -4.53
N HIS A 341 14.36 -12.40 -5.34
CA HIS A 341 14.37 -11.61 -6.57
C HIS A 341 14.49 -10.13 -6.26
N GLN A 342 13.59 -9.63 -5.39
CA GLN A 342 13.57 -8.22 -5.00
C GLN A 342 14.84 -7.84 -4.24
N TYR A 343 15.38 -8.76 -3.43
CA TYR A 343 16.61 -8.55 -2.70
C TYR A 343 17.84 -8.49 -3.62
N ARG A 344 17.88 -9.32 -4.67
CA ARG A 344 18.90 -9.24 -5.72
C ARG A 344 18.82 -7.91 -6.46
N LEU A 345 17.61 -7.48 -6.85
CA LEU A 345 17.43 -6.20 -7.54
C LEU A 345 17.89 -5.02 -6.67
N LEU A 346 17.65 -5.07 -5.34
CA LEU A 346 18.25 -4.12 -4.42
C LEU A 346 19.78 -4.21 -4.44
N ALA A 347 20.37 -5.40 -4.37
CA ALA A 347 21.82 -5.58 -4.42
C ALA A 347 22.44 -5.02 -5.71
N GLU A 348 21.77 -5.20 -6.84
CA GLU A 348 22.19 -4.60 -8.11
C GLU A 348 22.10 -3.07 -8.09
N ALA A 349 21.06 -2.49 -7.46
CA ALA A 349 20.95 -1.04 -7.30
C ALA A 349 22.08 -0.48 -6.40
N VAL A 350 22.38 -1.17 -5.30
CA VAL A 350 23.49 -0.84 -4.38
C VAL A 350 24.85 -0.93 -5.10
N LEU A 351 25.04 -1.95 -5.95
CA LEU A 351 26.24 -2.12 -6.77
C LEU A 351 26.40 -0.98 -7.79
N ARG A 352 25.33 -0.62 -8.49
CA ARG A 352 25.35 0.51 -9.45
C ARG A 352 25.63 1.85 -8.75
N ALA A 353 25.32 1.96 -7.46
CA ALA A 353 25.63 3.13 -6.66
C ALA A 353 27.07 3.15 -6.10
N GLY A 354 27.88 2.12 -6.35
CA GLY A 354 29.28 2.02 -5.88
C GLY A 354 29.41 1.77 -4.37
N MET A 355 28.40 1.15 -3.76
CA MET A 355 28.34 0.89 -2.31
C MET A 355 28.83 -0.54 -2.00
N ASP A 356 30.09 -0.81 -2.33
CA ASP A 356 30.68 -2.17 -2.36
C ASP A 356 30.51 -2.95 -1.05
N ASP A 357 30.72 -2.31 0.11
CA ASP A 357 30.55 -2.93 1.44
C ASP A 357 29.13 -3.49 1.63
N GLN A 358 28.11 -2.72 1.21
CA GLN A 358 26.71 -3.13 1.35
C GLN A 358 26.35 -4.24 0.35
N VAL A 359 26.94 -4.25 -0.85
CA VAL A 359 26.74 -5.36 -1.81
C VAL A 359 27.31 -6.66 -1.24
N LEU A 360 28.51 -6.61 -0.65
CA LEU A 360 29.13 -7.77 -0.02
C LEU A 360 28.34 -8.25 1.19
N GLU A 361 27.81 -7.33 1.99
CA GLU A 361 26.94 -7.68 3.11
C GLU A 361 25.70 -8.44 2.62
N ILE A 362 25.03 -7.95 1.57
CA ILE A 362 23.88 -8.62 0.95
C ILE A 362 24.28 -9.99 0.38
N ALA A 363 25.40 -10.09 -0.35
CA ALA A 363 25.88 -11.35 -0.89
C ALA A 363 26.18 -12.38 0.22
N GLY A 364 26.75 -11.92 1.35
CA GLY A 364 26.95 -12.73 2.54
C GLY A 364 25.64 -13.29 3.11
N TYR A 365 24.58 -12.48 3.13
CA TYR A 365 23.25 -12.95 3.52
C TYR A 365 22.64 -13.94 2.52
N PHE A 366 22.83 -13.73 1.21
CA PHE A 366 22.44 -14.71 0.19
C PHE A 366 23.08 -16.06 0.47
N LYS A 367 24.40 -16.11 0.69
CA LYS A 367 25.13 -17.33 1.07
C LYS A 367 24.52 -17.98 2.32
N TYR A 368 24.37 -17.20 3.40
CA TYR A 368 23.79 -17.68 4.66
C TYR A 368 22.39 -18.30 4.48
N TYR A 369 21.49 -17.63 3.75
CA TYR A 369 20.14 -18.14 3.52
C TYR A 369 20.11 -19.33 2.55
N GLY A 370 21.04 -19.39 1.58
CA GLY A 370 21.22 -20.56 0.72
C GLY A 370 21.63 -21.80 1.50
N GLN A 371 22.62 -21.67 2.39
CA GLN A 371 23.09 -22.75 3.27
C GLN A 371 22.03 -23.15 4.31
N LEU A 372 21.32 -22.17 4.89
CA LEU A 372 20.20 -22.44 5.77
C LEU A 372 19.08 -23.19 5.04
N ALA A 373 18.68 -22.78 3.84
CA ALA A 373 17.66 -23.47 3.07
C ALA A 373 18.08 -24.92 2.74
N PHE A 374 19.37 -25.13 2.48
CA PHE A 374 19.95 -26.44 2.26
C PHE A 374 19.80 -27.35 3.48
N SER A 375 20.21 -26.89 4.67
CA SER A 375 20.04 -27.63 5.93
C SER A 375 18.55 -27.92 6.26
N MET A 376 17.64 -27.07 5.78
CA MET A 376 16.19 -27.27 5.90
C MET A 376 15.59 -28.23 4.84
N LYS A 377 16.42 -28.77 3.93
CA LYS A 377 16.06 -29.64 2.79
C LYS A 377 15.20 -28.94 1.74
N ILE A 378 15.45 -27.65 1.50
CA ILE A 378 14.75 -26.83 0.50
C ILE A 378 15.75 -26.43 -0.59
N SER A 379 16.37 -27.42 -1.25
CA SER A 379 17.52 -27.22 -2.14
C SER A 379 17.25 -26.26 -3.31
N PHE A 380 16.00 -26.18 -3.79
CA PHE A 380 15.62 -25.22 -4.84
C PHE A 380 15.91 -23.75 -4.47
N ILE A 381 15.81 -23.38 -3.18
CA ILE A 381 16.14 -22.03 -2.74
C ILE A 381 17.66 -21.80 -2.74
N THR A 382 18.44 -22.81 -2.37
CA THR A 382 19.91 -22.77 -2.49
C THR A 382 20.34 -22.59 -3.94
N GLU A 383 19.69 -23.30 -4.88
CA GLU A 383 19.91 -23.09 -6.31
C GLU A 383 19.53 -21.67 -6.74
N THR A 384 18.35 -21.19 -6.33
CA THR A 384 17.88 -19.82 -6.61
C THR A 384 18.90 -18.76 -6.15
N VAL A 385 19.43 -18.91 -4.93
CA VAL A 385 20.50 -18.05 -4.40
C VAL A 385 21.73 -18.07 -5.29
N ALA A 386 22.16 -19.24 -5.76
CA ALA A 386 23.33 -19.36 -6.63
C ALA A 386 23.11 -18.63 -7.97
N TYR A 387 21.96 -18.80 -8.62
CA TYR A 387 21.65 -18.05 -9.85
C TYR A 387 21.54 -16.54 -9.63
N ASP A 388 20.96 -16.12 -8.50
CA ASP A 388 20.85 -14.71 -8.15
C ASP A 388 22.24 -14.09 -7.89
N LEU A 389 23.14 -14.80 -7.21
CA LEU A 389 24.54 -14.41 -7.02
C LEU A 389 25.33 -14.42 -8.33
N THR A 390 25.14 -15.40 -9.22
CA THR A 390 25.75 -15.40 -10.56
C THR A 390 25.37 -14.14 -11.33
N SER A 391 24.08 -13.77 -11.33
CA SER A 391 23.61 -12.56 -12.00
C SER A 391 24.24 -11.29 -11.43
N LEU A 392 24.39 -11.22 -10.10
CA LEU A 392 25.05 -10.10 -9.42
C LEU A 392 26.55 -10.05 -9.75
N CYS A 393 27.23 -11.19 -9.82
CA CYS A 393 28.62 -11.29 -10.23
C CYS A 393 28.81 -10.84 -11.69
N GLU A 394 27.96 -11.30 -12.62
CA GLU A 394 28.00 -10.88 -14.02
C GLU A 394 27.83 -9.36 -14.14
N LEU A 395 26.92 -8.76 -13.38
CA LEU A 395 26.75 -7.32 -13.31
C LEU A 395 28.01 -6.61 -12.78
N ALA A 396 28.63 -7.12 -11.72
CA ALA A 396 29.84 -6.52 -11.15
C ALA A 396 31.01 -6.55 -12.14
N PHE A 397 31.24 -7.69 -12.80
CA PHE A 397 32.32 -7.81 -13.79
C PHE A 397 32.06 -6.99 -15.06
N SER A 398 30.82 -6.96 -15.57
CA SER A 398 30.48 -6.13 -16.74
C SER A 398 30.62 -4.63 -16.46
N ALA A 399 30.37 -4.21 -15.21
CA ALA A 399 30.60 -2.83 -14.77
C ALA A 399 32.07 -2.52 -14.42
N GLY A 400 32.96 -3.52 -14.39
CA GLY A 400 34.35 -3.36 -13.94
C GLY A 400 34.46 -3.04 -12.44
N ALA A 401 33.47 -3.45 -11.63
CA ALA A 401 33.43 -3.16 -10.21
C ALA A 401 34.50 -3.96 -9.44
N PRO A 402 35.28 -3.32 -8.53
CA PRO A 402 36.34 -3.98 -7.77
C PRO A 402 35.86 -5.18 -6.95
N VAL A 403 34.63 -5.06 -6.43
CA VAL A 403 33.95 -6.06 -5.60
C VAL A 403 33.63 -7.37 -6.34
N GLY A 404 33.78 -7.43 -7.67
CA GLY A 404 33.43 -8.61 -8.47
C GLY A 404 34.18 -9.88 -8.04
N SER A 405 35.45 -9.78 -7.67
CA SER A 405 36.25 -10.93 -7.21
C SER A 405 35.76 -11.47 -5.87
N ASP A 406 35.40 -10.58 -4.94
CA ASP A 406 34.87 -10.97 -3.64
C ASP A 406 33.47 -11.61 -3.77
N LEU A 407 32.62 -11.10 -4.68
CA LEU A 407 31.33 -11.70 -5.01
C LEU A 407 31.48 -13.10 -5.62
N LEU A 408 32.46 -13.29 -6.51
CA LEU A 408 32.79 -14.61 -7.04
C LEU A 408 33.21 -15.56 -5.90
N GLY A 409 34.02 -15.07 -4.95
CA GLY A 409 34.37 -15.81 -3.74
C GLY A 409 33.12 -16.27 -2.98
N VAL A 410 32.15 -15.38 -2.75
CA VAL A 410 30.88 -15.73 -2.09
C VAL A 410 30.10 -16.79 -2.85
N LEU A 411 30.02 -16.71 -4.19
CA LEU A 411 29.35 -17.70 -5.04
C LEU A 411 29.96 -19.10 -4.93
N LEU A 412 31.29 -19.19 -4.84
CA LEU A 412 32.02 -20.47 -4.68
C LEU A 412 31.87 -21.08 -3.28
N GLU A 413 31.29 -20.37 -2.32
CA GLU A 413 31.10 -20.86 -0.95
C GLU A 413 29.67 -21.32 -0.62
N VAL A 414 28.73 -21.17 -1.56
CA VAL A 414 27.31 -21.46 -1.33
C VAL A 414 27.07 -22.93 -0.98
N ASP A 415 27.85 -23.85 -1.55
CA ASP A 415 27.73 -25.30 -1.40
C ASP A 415 28.66 -25.93 -0.34
N LYS A 416 29.53 -25.14 0.32
CA LYS A 416 30.57 -25.67 1.24
C LYS A 416 30.05 -26.33 2.52
N GLU A 417 28.81 -26.08 2.96
CA GLU A 417 28.24 -26.68 4.19
C GLU A 417 27.54 -28.03 3.96
N ALA A 418 27.70 -28.67 2.79
CA ALA A 418 27.03 -29.94 2.50
C ALA A 418 27.70 -31.14 3.17
N GLU A 419 27.14 -31.62 4.29
CA GLU A 419 27.61 -32.84 4.96
C GLU A 419 26.93 -34.10 4.36
N GLY A 420 27.57 -34.70 3.34
CA GLY A 420 27.32 -36.09 2.91
C GLY A 420 26.83 -36.29 1.46
N GLU A 421 27.06 -37.49 0.91
CA GLU A 421 26.82 -37.85 -0.51
C GLU A 421 25.36 -37.66 -1.00
N GLN A 422 24.35 -37.94 -0.16
CA GLN A 422 22.94 -37.70 -0.52
C GLN A 422 22.59 -36.21 -0.60
N GLN A 423 23.29 -35.39 0.16
CA GLN A 423 23.11 -33.95 0.24
C GLN A 423 23.79 -33.26 -0.98
N GLU A 424 24.96 -33.74 -1.41
CA GLU A 424 25.67 -33.26 -2.61
C GLU A 424 24.85 -33.38 -3.90
N ASN A 425 24.08 -34.47 -4.06
CA ASN A 425 23.20 -34.65 -5.23
C ASN A 425 22.15 -33.54 -5.38
N SER A 426 21.78 -32.87 -4.28
CA SER A 426 20.80 -31.79 -4.27
C SER A 426 21.38 -30.39 -4.55
N LEU A 427 22.69 -30.27 -4.79
CA LEU A 427 23.39 -29.01 -5.11
C LEU A 427 23.78 -28.92 -6.59
N ARG A 428 23.14 -29.71 -7.46
CA ARG A 428 23.43 -29.70 -8.89
C ARG A 428 23.14 -28.33 -9.52
N GLY A 429 22.08 -27.62 -9.09
CA GLY A 429 21.82 -26.26 -9.59
C GLY A 429 22.88 -25.24 -9.19
N VAL A 430 23.52 -25.37 -8.03
CA VAL A 430 24.64 -24.48 -7.63
C VAL A 430 25.82 -24.66 -8.59
N ARG A 431 26.20 -25.92 -8.89
CA ARG A 431 27.24 -26.21 -9.87
C ARG A 431 26.87 -25.73 -11.27
N LYS A 432 25.61 -25.85 -11.69
CA LYS A 432 25.13 -25.26 -12.96
C LYS A 432 25.34 -23.75 -12.97
N ALA A 433 24.96 -23.03 -11.92
CA ALA A 433 25.15 -21.57 -11.82
C ALA A 433 26.64 -21.15 -11.86
N GLN A 434 27.54 -21.92 -11.22
CA GLN A 434 28.99 -21.70 -11.28
C GLN A 434 29.54 -21.96 -12.69
N ILE A 435 29.14 -23.05 -13.36
CA ILE A 435 29.53 -23.32 -14.76
C ILE A 435 29.03 -22.22 -15.69
N LYS A 436 27.80 -21.71 -15.49
CA LYS A 436 27.32 -20.54 -16.22
C LYS A 436 28.30 -19.38 -16.02
N MET A 437 28.68 -19.06 -14.79
CA MET A 437 29.67 -18.01 -14.53
C MET A 437 31.00 -18.25 -15.26
N ALA A 438 31.48 -19.50 -15.34
CA ALA A 438 32.68 -19.83 -16.09
C ALA A 438 32.54 -19.56 -17.60
N THR A 439 31.39 -19.91 -18.20
CA THR A 439 31.14 -19.59 -19.62
C THR A 439 31.09 -18.09 -19.89
N TYR A 440 30.67 -17.29 -18.90
CA TYR A 440 30.72 -15.83 -19.00
C TYR A 440 32.16 -15.31 -19.06
N PHE A 441 33.04 -15.80 -18.18
CA PHE A 441 34.46 -15.44 -18.23
C PHE A 441 35.15 -15.89 -19.51
N LEU A 442 34.84 -17.10 -20.01
CA LEU A 442 35.36 -17.58 -21.29
C LEU A 442 34.92 -16.71 -22.47
N LEU A 443 33.69 -16.19 -22.44
CA LEU A 443 33.18 -15.27 -23.47
C LEU A 443 33.96 -13.94 -23.46
N LEU A 444 34.35 -13.46 -22.28
CA LEU A 444 35.18 -12.27 -22.11
C LEU A 444 36.68 -12.52 -22.35
N GLY A 445 37.09 -13.77 -22.59
CA GLY A 445 38.49 -14.15 -22.75
C GLY A 445 39.28 -14.25 -21.45
N ASP A 446 38.61 -14.22 -20.29
CA ASP A 446 39.23 -14.32 -18.97
C ASP A 446 39.37 -15.80 -18.54
N GLU A 447 40.42 -16.44 -19.07
CA GLU A 447 40.72 -17.86 -18.77
C GLU A 447 41.10 -18.09 -17.31
N GLU A 448 41.73 -17.12 -16.65
CA GLU A 448 42.16 -17.27 -15.25
C GLU A 448 40.94 -17.40 -14.33
N LYS A 449 39.93 -16.53 -14.47
CA LYS A 449 38.72 -16.62 -13.65
C LYS A 449 37.86 -17.84 -13.99
N ALA A 450 37.79 -18.23 -15.26
CA ALA A 450 37.15 -19.49 -15.63
C ALA A 450 37.87 -20.70 -15.01
N HIS A 451 39.21 -20.64 -14.88
CA HIS A 451 40.01 -21.69 -14.25
C HIS A 451 39.80 -21.77 -12.74
N LEU A 452 39.57 -20.65 -12.04
CA LEU A 452 39.20 -20.68 -10.61
C LEU A 452 37.95 -21.52 -10.34
N ILE A 453 36.93 -21.41 -11.19
CA ILE A 453 35.71 -22.21 -11.08
C ILE A 453 35.99 -23.69 -11.36
N TYR A 454 36.85 -23.99 -12.33
CA TYR A 454 37.30 -25.37 -12.57
C TYR A 454 38.03 -25.95 -11.35
N GLU A 455 38.95 -25.19 -10.74
CA GLU A 455 39.72 -25.64 -9.58
C GLU A 455 38.83 -25.96 -8.37
N ASP A 456 37.75 -25.21 -8.18
CA ASP A 456 36.75 -25.48 -7.15
C ASP A 456 35.97 -26.78 -7.39
N MET A 457 35.79 -27.16 -8.66
CA MET A 457 35.02 -28.33 -9.08
C MET A 457 35.87 -29.58 -9.39
N LYS A 458 37.20 -29.50 -9.36
CA LYS A 458 38.10 -30.56 -9.89
C LYS A 458 37.96 -31.93 -9.23
N HIS A 459 37.44 -31.98 -8.00
CA HIS A 459 37.25 -33.21 -7.23
C HIS A 459 35.83 -33.78 -7.30
N GLU A 460 34.95 -33.18 -8.09
CA GLU A 460 33.57 -33.64 -8.26
C GLU A 460 33.48 -35.00 -8.96
N PRO A 461 32.52 -35.87 -8.59
CA PRO A 461 32.33 -37.16 -9.25
C PRO A 461 32.05 -37.02 -10.75
N ARG A 462 32.69 -37.86 -11.56
CA ARG A 462 32.57 -37.85 -13.03
C ARG A 462 31.11 -37.92 -13.51
N ASP A 463 30.33 -38.84 -12.96
CA ASP A 463 28.94 -39.05 -13.36
C ASP A 463 28.07 -37.81 -13.11
N ARG A 464 28.38 -37.06 -12.03
CA ARG A 464 27.70 -35.80 -11.69
C ARG A 464 28.01 -34.73 -12.72
N ILE A 465 29.29 -34.56 -13.10
CA ILE A 465 29.71 -33.58 -14.10
C ILE A 465 29.14 -33.92 -15.49
N LEU A 466 29.16 -35.19 -15.91
CA LEU A 466 28.54 -35.64 -17.17
C LEU A 466 27.04 -35.35 -17.21
N SER A 467 26.35 -35.63 -16.11
CA SER A 467 24.92 -35.37 -15.98
C SER A 467 24.61 -33.88 -16.10
N ILE A 468 25.38 -33.02 -15.41
CA ILE A 468 25.25 -31.56 -15.49
C ILE A 468 25.52 -31.05 -16.92
N LYS A 469 26.58 -31.55 -17.57
CA LYS A 469 26.89 -31.23 -18.98
C LYS A 469 25.72 -31.56 -19.90
N LYS A 470 25.13 -32.76 -19.77
CA LYS A 470 24.00 -33.20 -20.60
C LYS A 470 22.78 -32.31 -20.40
N GLU A 471 22.48 -31.93 -19.16
CA GLU A 471 21.33 -31.09 -18.81
C GLU A 471 21.48 -29.67 -19.38
N LEU A 472 22.60 -28.99 -19.11
CA LEU A 472 22.87 -27.65 -19.64
C LEU A 472 22.89 -27.62 -21.18
N MET A 473 23.38 -28.69 -21.82
CA MET A 473 23.36 -28.83 -23.27
C MET A 473 21.98 -29.17 -23.84
N SER A 474 20.98 -29.55 -23.03
CA SER A 474 19.65 -29.92 -23.51
C SER A 474 18.62 -28.79 -23.48
N VAL A 475 18.89 -27.73 -22.70
CA VAL A 475 17.98 -26.59 -22.55
C VAL A 475 18.17 -25.62 -23.72
N GLU A 476 17.17 -25.56 -24.60
CA GLU A 476 17.20 -24.71 -25.81
C GLU A 476 16.22 -23.54 -25.74
N SER A 477 15.17 -23.66 -24.93
CA SER A 477 14.17 -22.61 -24.75
C SER A 477 14.56 -21.68 -23.60
N LYS A 478 14.49 -20.39 -23.87
CA LYS A 478 14.58 -19.32 -22.88
C LYS A 478 13.39 -19.34 -21.92
N ASP A 479 12.21 -19.55 -22.49
CA ASP A 479 10.95 -19.50 -21.77
C ASP A 479 10.60 -20.88 -21.21
N PHE A 480 10.04 -20.88 -20.00
CA PHE A 480 9.36 -22.05 -19.46
C PHE A 480 7.99 -22.20 -20.13
N TRP A 481 7.44 -23.42 -20.18
CA TRP A 481 6.08 -23.62 -20.73
C TRP A 481 4.97 -23.04 -19.82
N GLU A 482 5.33 -22.63 -18.60
CA GLU A 482 4.46 -21.94 -17.64
C GLU A 482 4.84 -20.47 -17.53
N VAL A 483 3.85 -19.62 -17.23
CA VAL A 483 4.11 -18.20 -16.95
C VAL A 483 4.84 -18.08 -15.62
N ILE A 484 6.08 -17.59 -15.68
CA ILE A 484 6.93 -17.31 -14.51
C ILE A 484 7.28 -15.82 -14.45
N ASP A 485 7.20 -15.24 -13.26
CA ASP A 485 7.40 -13.79 -13.07
C ASP A 485 8.85 -13.34 -13.32
N ARG A 486 9.83 -14.25 -13.22
CA ARG A 486 11.26 -13.96 -13.44
C ARG A 486 11.74 -14.17 -14.89
N GLY A 487 10.85 -14.56 -15.80
CA GLY A 487 11.03 -14.49 -17.26
C GLY A 487 11.98 -15.49 -17.93
N GLU A 488 13.03 -15.99 -17.27
CA GLU A 488 14.00 -16.90 -17.90
C GLU A 488 14.17 -18.21 -17.12
N ASN A 489 14.27 -19.32 -17.84
CA ASN A 489 14.70 -20.59 -17.29
C ASN A 489 16.14 -20.45 -16.75
N PHE A 490 16.35 -20.78 -15.47
CA PHE A 490 17.67 -20.71 -14.83
C PHE A 490 18.76 -21.47 -15.59
N ASP A 491 18.42 -22.55 -16.28
CA ASP A 491 19.39 -23.37 -17.02
C ASP A 491 19.66 -22.87 -18.44
N TYR A 492 18.89 -21.90 -18.93
CA TYR A 492 19.09 -21.35 -20.26
C TYR A 492 20.40 -20.57 -20.35
N LEU A 493 21.15 -20.82 -21.43
CA LEU A 493 22.34 -20.10 -21.85
C LEU A 493 22.12 -19.60 -23.27
N ASN A 494 22.53 -18.35 -23.54
CA ASN A 494 22.51 -17.86 -24.91
C ASN A 494 23.42 -18.73 -25.82
N PRO A 495 23.17 -18.77 -27.15
CA PRO A 495 23.91 -19.65 -28.05
C PRO A 495 25.44 -19.48 -27.98
N GLU A 496 25.91 -18.23 -27.81
CA GLU A 496 27.33 -17.91 -27.67
C GLU A 496 27.96 -18.57 -26.44
N ARG A 497 27.36 -18.44 -25.26
CA ARG A 497 27.87 -19.09 -24.03
C ARG A 497 27.69 -20.60 -24.08
N ARG A 498 26.59 -21.11 -24.65
CA ARG A 498 26.34 -22.54 -24.82
C ARG A 498 27.43 -23.19 -25.68
N SER A 499 27.94 -22.49 -26.70
CA SER A 499 29.05 -22.96 -27.54
C SER A 499 30.38 -23.11 -26.79
N LEU A 500 30.53 -22.45 -25.63
CA LEU A 500 31.72 -22.52 -24.78
C LEU A 500 31.66 -23.62 -23.73
N LEU A 501 30.51 -24.27 -23.52
CA LEU A 501 30.38 -25.39 -22.59
C LEU A 501 31.37 -26.53 -22.91
N PRO A 502 31.52 -27.01 -24.17
CA PRO A 502 32.51 -28.04 -24.49
C PRO A 502 33.93 -27.66 -24.05
N ARG A 503 34.36 -26.42 -24.33
CA ARG A 503 35.68 -25.90 -23.95
C ARG A 503 35.89 -25.87 -22.44
N PHE A 504 34.86 -25.52 -21.66
CA PHE A 504 34.96 -25.60 -20.20
C PHE A 504 35.07 -27.05 -19.72
N PHE A 505 34.26 -27.95 -20.26
CA PHE A 505 34.26 -29.36 -19.84
C PHE A 505 35.51 -30.13 -20.29
N GLU A 506 36.18 -29.74 -21.37
CA GLU A 506 37.46 -30.34 -21.79
C GLU A 506 38.55 -30.29 -20.71
N LYS A 507 38.45 -29.36 -19.75
CA LYS A 507 39.39 -29.25 -18.63
C LYS A 507 39.29 -30.41 -17.63
N PHE A 508 38.17 -31.12 -17.57
CA PHE A 508 38.01 -32.28 -16.68
C PHE A 508 38.55 -33.54 -17.37
N PRO A 509 39.62 -34.16 -16.85
CA PRO A 509 40.23 -35.33 -17.49
C PRO A 509 39.24 -36.50 -17.56
N ASN A 510 39.17 -37.13 -18.74
CA ASN A 510 38.36 -38.32 -19.01
C ASN A 510 36.84 -38.14 -18.94
N LEU A 511 36.26 -36.98 -19.26
CA LEU A 511 34.80 -36.82 -19.39
C LEU A 511 34.21 -37.65 -20.54
#